data_AF-A0A225WUV8-F1
#
_entry.id   AF-A0A225WUV8-F1
#
_cell.length_a   1.000
_cell.length_b   1.000
_cell.length_c   1.000
_cell.angle_alpha   90.00
_cell.angle_beta   90.00
_cell.angle_gamma   90.00
#
_symmetry.space_group_name_H-M   'P 1'
#
loop_
_entity.id
_entity.type
_entity.pdbx_description
1 polymer ?
#
loop_
_entity_poly.entity_id
_entity_poly.type
_entity_poly.pdbx_seq_one_letter_code
_entity_poly.pdbx_strand_id
1 'polypeptide(L)'
;MTCDFEKGLMNAVTEQFPLIKIVLRRKMIELRIPQDQIAAALSPGMVDVLTIIPVAEIAGKGIRFVRSRTTQTGSKAKWDAIWRYFLSTWTQTYSADLWDVNSMIEAGIDMHNRTNKTSYNRSFSNKFTVKHPGLVAFVEITKKESRRFVRLIDDVKNHRREPPPHAACVEPVIPSDYDEFE
;
A
#
# COMPACT_ATOMS: atom_id res chain seq x y z
N MET A 1 -16.28 6.03 25.09
CA MET A 1 -15.07 6.49 24.39
C MET A 1 -14.55 5.35 23.53
N THR A 2 -14.79 5.40 22.22
CA THR A 2 -14.15 4.51 21.24
C THR A 2 -12.84 5.17 20.84
N CYS A 3 -11.72 4.71 21.39
CA CYS A 3 -10.40 5.11 20.90
C CYS A 3 -10.20 4.46 19.53
N ASP A 4 -10.17 5.29 18.49
CA ASP A 4 -9.83 4.91 17.13
C ASP A 4 -8.32 4.67 17.04
N PHE A 5 -7.88 3.53 17.57
CA PHE A 5 -6.51 3.03 17.40
C PHE A 5 -6.19 2.73 15.93
N GLU A 6 -7.21 2.59 15.08
CA GLU A 6 -7.07 2.28 13.67
C GLU A 6 -6.53 3.49 12.90
N LYS A 7 -7.07 4.69 13.16
CA LYS A 7 -6.52 5.94 12.63
C LYS A 7 -5.16 6.25 13.21
N GLY A 8 -4.93 5.97 14.50
CA GLY A 8 -3.61 6.11 15.12
C GLY A 8 -2.55 5.19 14.50
N LEU A 9 -2.90 3.93 14.25
CA LEU A 9 -1.98 2.94 13.67
C LEU A 9 -1.85 3.09 12.15
N MET A 10 -2.90 3.49 11.44
CA MET A 10 -2.81 3.86 10.03
C MET A 10 -2.00 5.13 9.87
N ASN A 11 -2.19 6.14 10.73
CA ASN A 11 -1.33 7.31 10.74
C ASN A 11 0.10 6.91 11.08
N ALA A 12 0.34 6.08 12.10
CA ALA A 12 1.68 5.62 12.45
C ALA A 12 2.33 4.82 11.31
N VAL A 13 1.62 3.90 10.65
CA VAL A 13 2.14 3.14 9.50
C VAL A 13 2.28 4.02 8.26
N THR A 14 1.42 5.02 8.06
CA THR A 14 1.56 5.99 6.95
C THR A 14 2.64 7.04 7.25
N GLU A 15 2.92 7.33 8.52
CA GLU A 15 4.04 8.14 9.02
C GLU A 15 5.36 7.38 8.89
N GLN A 16 5.33 6.06 9.13
CA GLN A 16 6.51 5.20 9.10
C GLN A 16 6.81 4.67 7.69
N PHE A 17 5.77 4.43 6.87
CA PHE A 17 5.84 3.93 5.50
C PHE A 17 4.65 4.46 4.68
N PRO A 18 4.75 5.67 4.12
CA PRO A 18 3.66 6.20 3.34
C PRO A 18 3.49 5.32 2.09
N LEU A 19 2.31 4.70 1.92
CA LEU A 19 1.97 4.03 0.66
C LEU A 19 2.11 5.08 -0.45
N ILE A 20 3.15 4.95 -1.29
CA ILE A 20 3.59 5.97 -2.25
C ILE A 20 2.42 6.49 -3.09
N LYS A 21 1.55 5.58 -3.55
CA LYS A 21 0.33 5.91 -4.30
C LYS A 21 -0.64 6.82 -3.52
N ILE A 22 -0.80 6.64 -2.21
CA ILE A 22 -1.68 7.47 -1.37
C ILE A 22 -1.11 8.88 -1.21
N VAL A 23 0.19 9.00 -0.91
CA VAL A 23 0.84 10.31 -0.74
C VAL A 23 0.85 11.08 -2.05
N LEU A 24 1.22 10.42 -3.15
CA LEU A 24 1.20 11.03 -4.47
C LEU A 24 -0.21 11.42 -4.89
N ARG A 25 -1.23 10.58 -4.64
CA ARG A 25 -2.62 10.94 -4.90
C ARG A 25 -3.01 12.22 -4.16
N ARG A 26 -2.68 12.33 -2.87
CA ARG A 26 -2.97 13.54 -2.07
C ARG A 26 -2.30 14.77 -2.69
N LYS A 27 -1.03 14.64 -3.10
CA LYS A 27 -0.30 15.75 -3.74
C LYS A 27 -0.87 16.13 -5.11
N MET A 28 -1.30 15.16 -5.90
CA MET A 28 -1.93 15.42 -7.21
C MET A 28 -3.28 16.14 -7.06
N ILE A 29 -4.06 15.79 -6.04
CA ILE A 29 -5.32 16.49 -5.70
C ILE A 29 -5.02 17.93 -5.26
N GLU A 30 -4.01 18.14 -4.41
CA GLU A 30 -3.58 19.48 -3.97
C GLU A 30 -3.20 20.38 -5.17
N LEU A 31 -2.49 19.83 -6.15
CA LEU A 31 -2.10 20.52 -7.38
C LEU A 31 -3.23 20.67 -8.41
N ARG A 32 -4.44 20.19 -8.09
CA ARG A 32 -5.62 20.22 -8.96
C ARG A 32 -5.36 19.56 -10.32
N ILE A 33 -4.72 18.39 -10.31
CA ILE A 33 -4.59 17.55 -11.51
C ILE A 33 -5.97 16.93 -11.81
N PRO A 34 -6.39 16.84 -13.09
CA PRO A 34 -7.66 16.22 -13.45
C PRO A 34 -7.80 14.78 -12.93
N GLN A 35 -9.00 14.42 -12.47
CA GLN A 35 -9.25 13.15 -11.78
C GLN A 35 -9.00 11.93 -12.68
N ASP A 36 -9.25 12.07 -13.98
CA ASP A 36 -8.93 11.08 -15.03
C ASP A 36 -7.42 10.85 -15.14
N GLN A 37 -6.61 11.91 -15.13
CA GLN A 37 -5.15 11.80 -15.16
C GLN A 37 -4.61 11.17 -13.86
N ILE A 38 -5.19 11.51 -12.71
CA ILE A 38 -4.84 10.89 -11.42
C ILE A 38 -5.17 9.40 -11.44
N ALA A 39 -6.35 9.01 -11.94
CA ALA A 39 -6.75 7.62 -12.04
C ALA A 39 -5.83 6.82 -12.97
N ALA A 40 -5.48 7.39 -14.14
CA ALA A 40 -4.56 6.78 -15.09
C ALA A 40 -3.16 6.57 -14.48
N ALA A 41 -2.59 7.59 -13.84
CA ALA A 41 -1.25 7.50 -13.26
C ALA A 41 -1.14 6.55 -12.05
N LEU A 42 -2.24 6.34 -11.32
CA LEU A 42 -2.29 5.41 -10.18
C LEU A 42 -2.65 3.98 -10.59
N SER A 43 -2.95 3.75 -11.88
CA SER A 43 -3.21 2.42 -12.41
C SER A 43 -1.98 1.51 -12.29
N PRO A 44 -2.15 0.18 -12.25
CA PRO A 44 -1.01 -0.75 -12.18
C PRO A 44 -0.06 -0.59 -13.37
N GLY A 45 1.25 -0.63 -13.13
CA GLY A 45 2.29 -0.52 -14.17
C GLY A 45 2.59 0.91 -14.64
N MET A 46 2.24 1.91 -13.82
CA MET A 46 2.49 3.33 -14.04
C MET A 46 3.44 3.86 -12.97
N VAL A 47 2.96 4.63 -12.00
CA VAL A 47 3.80 5.23 -10.95
C VAL A 47 4.38 4.19 -9.98
N ASP A 48 3.77 3.02 -9.84
CA ASP A 48 4.34 1.88 -9.10
C ASP A 48 5.61 1.30 -9.72
N VAL A 49 5.86 1.52 -11.01
CA VAL A 49 7.12 1.11 -11.63
C VAL A 49 8.31 1.77 -10.93
N LEU A 50 8.14 3.01 -10.45
CA LEU A 50 9.19 3.73 -9.73
C LEU A 50 9.55 3.13 -8.37
N THR A 51 8.77 2.17 -7.86
CA THR A 51 9.00 1.52 -6.55
C THR A 51 9.57 0.12 -6.67
N ILE A 52 9.85 -0.33 -7.90
CA ILE A 52 10.28 -1.70 -8.21
C ILE A 52 11.51 -1.71 -9.13
N ILE A 53 11.95 -0.55 -9.61
CA ILE A 53 13.17 -0.40 -10.43
C ILE A 53 14.32 0.09 -9.54
N PRO A 54 15.58 -0.16 -9.93
CA PRO A 54 16.73 0.33 -9.16
C PRO A 54 16.67 1.85 -8.94
N VAL A 55 16.95 2.31 -7.72
CA VAL A 55 16.86 3.74 -7.35
C VAL A 55 17.72 4.63 -8.24
N ALA A 56 18.86 4.11 -8.73
CA ALA A 56 19.74 4.81 -9.65
C ALA A 56 19.07 5.16 -10.99
N GLU A 57 18.09 4.39 -11.43
CA GLU A 57 17.40 4.57 -12.72
C GLU A 57 16.20 5.51 -12.65
N ILE A 58 15.66 5.74 -11.44
CA ILE A 58 14.41 6.47 -11.22
C ILE A 58 14.44 7.87 -11.84
N ALA A 59 15.48 8.65 -11.55
CA ALA A 59 15.58 10.04 -12.00
C ALA A 59 15.74 10.16 -13.53
N GLY A 60 16.35 9.15 -14.16
CA GLY A 60 16.60 9.10 -15.58
C GLY A 60 15.51 8.32 -16.32
N LYS A 61 15.75 7.02 -16.48
CA LYS A 61 14.91 6.10 -17.26
C LYS A 61 13.50 5.95 -16.66
N GLY A 62 13.40 5.76 -15.35
CA GLY A 62 12.15 5.55 -14.63
C GLY A 62 11.10 6.64 -14.87
N ILE A 63 11.43 7.89 -14.56
CA ILE A 63 10.50 9.01 -14.79
C ILE A 63 10.20 9.18 -16.27
N ARG A 64 11.19 9.07 -17.18
CA ARG A 64 10.92 9.17 -18.63
C ARG A 64 9.92 8.12 -19.10
N PHE A 65 10.05 6.88 -18.63
CA PHE A 65 9.14 5.79 -18.93
C PHE A 65 7.72 6.06 -18.43
N VAL A 66 7.56 6.46 -17.17
CA VAL A 66 6.23 6.78 -16.63
C VAL A 66 5.61 7.98 -17.36
N ARG A 67 6.43 8.97 -17.76
CA ARG A 67 5.96 10.12 -18.54
C ARG A 67 5.47 9.73 -19.93
N SER A 68 6.09 8.76 -20.60
CA SER A 68 5.66 8.32 -21.94
C SER A 68 4.27 7.64 -21.90
N ARG A 69 3.92 7.04 -20.76
CA ARG A 69 2.64 6.35 -20.55
C ARG A 69 1.54 7.22 -19.93
N THR A 70 1.89 8.37 -19.35
CA THR A 70 0.93 9.22 -18.63
C THR A 70 0.48 10.41 -19.50
N THR A 71 -0.83 10.60 -19.64
CA THR A 71 -1.38 11.80 -20.31
C THR A 71 -1.18 13.05 -19.43
N GLN A 72 -0.28 13.94 -19.84
CA GLN A 72 0.03 15.20 -19.14
C GLN A 72 -0.60 16.44 -19.81
N THR A 73 -1.44 16.23 -20.82
CA THR A 73 -2.07 17.29 -21.63
C THR A 73 -2.79 18.30 -20.74
N GLY A 74 -2.50 19.59 -20.91
CA GLY A 74 -3.08 20.67 -20.12
C GLY A 74 -2.60 20.79 -18.67
N SER A 75 -1.72 19.89 -18.19
CA SER A 75 -1.24 19.86 -16.79
C SER A 75 0.27 19.63 -16.65
N LYS A 76 1.06 19.82 -17.72
CA LYS A 76 2.51 19.52 -17.74
C LYS A 76 3.29 20.14 -16.56
N ALA A 77 3.09 21.43 -16.27
CA ALA A 77 3.77 22.11 -15.16
C ALA A 77 3.42 21.51 -13.79
N LYS A 78 2.18 21.03 -13.60
CA LYS A 78 1.74 20.35 -12.37
C LYS A 78 2.40 18.98 -12.26
N TRP A 79 2.50 18.25 -13.37
CA TRP A 79 3.21 16.98 -13.43
C TRP A 79 4.71 17.15 -13.14
N ASP A 80 5.36 18.18 -13.68
CA ASP A 80 6.76 18.49 -13.35
C ASP A 80 6.94 18.80 -11.85
N ALA A 81 5.94 19.43 -11.22
CA ALA A 81 5.94 19.63 -9.76
C ALA A 81 5.78 18.31 -8.99
N ILE A 82 4.96 17.38 -9.47
CA ILE A 82 4.86 16.02 -8.90
C ILE A 82 6.18 15.26 -9.02
N TRP A 83 6.86 15.30 -10.17
CA TRP A 83 8.13 14.58 -10.34
C TRP A 83 9.24 15.15 -9.45
N ARG A 84 9.33 16.47 -9.34
CA ARG A 84 10.25 17.12 -8.39
C ARG A 84 9.92 16.76 -6.94
N TYR A 85 8.63 16.76 -6.59
CA TYR A 85 8.19 16.34 -5.26
C TYR A 85 8.54 14.87 -4.98
N PHE A 86 8.33 13.98 -5.95
CA PHE A 86 8.65 12.57 -5.83
C PHE A 86 10.13 12.35 -5.55
N LEU A 87 11.01 12.91 -6.39
CA LEU A 87 12.46 12.78 -6.21
C LEU A 87 12.91 13.34 -4.85
N SER A 88 12.48 14.56 -4.51
CA SER A 88 12.86 15.17 -3.24
C SER A 88 12.39 14.37 -2.03
N THR A 89 11.18 13.80 -2.09
CA THR A 89 10.63 13.01 -0.98
C THR A 89 11.31 11.64 -0.89
N TRP A 90 11.32 10.89 -2.00
CA TRP A 90 11.63 9.46 -1.98
C TRP A 90 13.09 9.14 -2.25
N THR A 91 13.82 9.96 -3.00
CA THR A 91 15.24 9.69 -3.27
C THR A 91 16.20 10.53 -2.43
N GLN A 92 15.72 11.59 -1.78
CA GLN A 92 16.55 12.47 -0.93
C GLN A 92 16.18 12.44 0.55
N THR A 93 14.89 12.31 0.90
CA THR A 93 14.45 12.37 2.30
C THR A 93 14.35 10.98 2.92
N TYR A 94 13.77 10.02 2.21
CA TYR A 94 13.64 8.65 2.67
C TYR A 94 14.76 7.78 2.09
N SER A 95 15.28 6.86 2.91
CA SER A 95 16.21 5.84 2.45
C SER A 95 15.48 4.77 1.63
N ALA A 96 16.12 4.26 0.58
CA ALA A 96 15.52 3.36 -0.41
C ALA A 96 15.03 2.04 0.19
N ASP A 97 15.74 1.50 1.18
CA ASP A 97 15.40 0.30 1.95
C ASP A 97 14.04 0.39 2.67
N LEU A 98 13.48 1.60 2.82
CA LEU A 98 12.19 1.81 3.46
C LEU A 98 11.00 1.74 2.49
N TRP A 99 11.21 1.90 1.18
CA TRP A 99 10.10 2.06 0.25
C TRP A 99 10.27 1.42 -1.13
N ASP A 100 11.51 1.19 -1.56
CA ASP A 100 11.82 0.59 -2.85
C ASP A 100 11.92 -0.93 -2.73
N VAL A 101 11.06 -1.62 -3.49
CA VAL A 101 10.97 -3.08 -3.45
C VAL A 101 12.23 -3.72 -4.01
N ASN A 102 12.84 -3.12 -5.03
CA ASN A 102 14.10 -3.64 -5.58
C ASN A 102 15.21 -3.64 -4.51
N SER A 103 15.35 -2.52 -3.80
CA SER A 103 16.29 -2.38 -2.68
C SER A 103 15.99 -3.37 -1.54
N MET A 104 14.72 -3.64 -1.24
CA MET A 104 14.32 -4.62 -0.24
C MET A 104 14.66 -6.07 -0.67
N ILE A 105 14.47 -6.40 -1.95
CA ILE A 105 14.85 -7.71 -2.52
C ILE A 105 16.37 -7.88 -2.47
N GLU A 106 17.13 -6.87 -2.90
CA GLU A 106 18.59 -6.88 -2.84
C GLU A 106 19.12 -7.04 -1.41
N ALA A 107 18.44 -6.43 -0.44
CA ALA A 107 18.76 -6.57 0.99
C ALA A 107 18.30 -7.90 1.62
N GLY A 108 17.62 -8.78 0.85
CA GLY A 108 17.13 -10.07 1.34
C GLY A 108 15.99 -9.95 2.36
N ILE A 109 15.23 -8.84 2.34
CA ILE A 109 14.12 -8.61 3.26
C ILE A 109 12.91 -9.44 2.80
N ASP A 110 12.44 -10.34 3.66
CA ASP A 110 11.30 -11.20 3.39
C ASP A 110 9.98 -10.38 3.36
N MET A 111 9.43 -10.18 2.15
CA MET A 111 8.23 -9.38 1.92
C MET A 111 6.97 -10.22 2.05
N HIS A 112 6.28 -10.09 3.19
CA HIS A 112 4.98 -10.73 3.42
C HIS A 112 3.83 -9.74 3.25
N ASN A 113 2.81 -10.10 2.45
CA ASN A 113 1.55 -9.36 2.41
C ASN A 113 0.80 -9.54 3.74
N ARG A 114 1.06 -8.65 4.69
CA ARG A 114 0.39 -8.64 6.01
C ARG A 114 -1.05 -8.09 5.98
N THR A 115 -1.59 -7.76 4.81
CA THR A 115 -2.82 -6.96 4.72
C THR A 115 -4.07 -7.81 4.42
N ASN A 116 -4.67 -8.38 5.48
CA ASN A 116 -6.08 -8.83 5.44
C ASN A 116 -7.03 -7.99 6.31
N LYS A 117 -6.56 -6.90 6.92
CA LYS A 117 -7.26 -6.21 8.01
C LYS A 117 -8.64 -5.65 7.60
N THR A 118 -8.80 -5.20 6.36
CA THR A 118 -10.07 -4.65 5.86
C THR A 118 -11.17 -5.72 5.74
N SER A 119 -10.81 -6.95 5.36
CA SER A 119 -11.77 -8.06 5.31
C SER A 119 -12.08 -8.59 6.71
N TYR A 120 -11.09 -8.59 7.61
CA TYR A 120 -11.32 -8.95 9.01
C TYR A 120 -12.23 -7.95 9.72
N ASN A 121 -11.97 -6.64 9.64
CA ASN A 121 -12.80 -5.63 10.30
C ASN A 121 -14.23 -5.65 9.78
N ARG A 122 -14.43 -5.90 8.47
CA ARG A 122 -15.76 -6.13 7.89
C ARG A 122 -16.41 -7.43 8.42
N SER A 123 -15.67 -8.54 8.43
CA SER A 123 -16.16 -9.83 8.94
C SER A 123 -16.52 -9.79 10.42
N PHE A 124 -15.71 -9.10 11.23
CA PHE A 124 -15.95 -8.87 12.64
C PHE A 124 -17.17 -7.96 12.84
N SER A 125 -17.27 -6.87 12.06
CA SER A 125 -18.43 -5.97 12.10
C SER A 125 -19.73 -6.68 11.76
N ASN A 126 -19.71 -7.62 10.80
CA ASN A 126 -20.87 -8.43 10.41
C ASN A 126 -21.33 -9.42 11.48
N LYS A 127 -20.57 -9.64 12.56
CA LYS A 127 -21.00 -10.46 13.70
C LYS A 127 -21.95 -9.70 14.63
N PHE A 128 -22.02 -8.38 14.50
CA PHE A 128 -22.96 -7.56 15.26
C PHE A 128 -24.25 -7.38 14.47
N THR A 129 -25.40 -7.59 15.13
CA THR A 129 -26.74 -7.39 14.53
C THR A 129 -27.08 -5.90 14.35
N VAL A 130 -26.39 -5.02 15.08
CA VAL A 130 -26.58 -3.57 15.04
C VAL A 130 -25.23 -2.86 14.91
N LYS A 131 -25.25 -1.70 14.26
CA LYS A 131 -24.03 -0.88 14.03
C LYS A 131 -23.36 -0.42 15.32
N HIS A 132 -24.15 -0.25 16.40
CA HIS A 132 -23.68 0.19 17.70
C HIS A 132 -24.19 -0.77 18.80
N PRO A 133 -23.52 -1.91 19.01
CA PRO A 133 -23.91 -2.85 20.05
C PRO A 133 -23.72 -2.25 21.44
N GLY A 134 -24.57 -2.64 22.39
CA GLY A 134 -24.34 -2.37 23.80
C GLY A 134 -23.05 -3.05 24.29
N LEU A 135 -22.47 -2.53 25.37
CA LEU A 135 -21.17 -3.00 25.88
C LEU A 135 -21.14 -4.51 26.16
N VAL A 136 -22.23 -5.05 26.73
CA VAL A 136 -22.35 -6.49 27.03
C VAL A 136 -22.27 -7.32 25.76
N ALA A 137 -23.09 -7.01 24.75
CA ALA A 137 -23.09 -7.70 23.46
C ALA A 137 -21.72 -7.57 22.74
N PHE A 138 -21.09 -6.39 22.87
CA PHE A 138 -19.76 -6.16 22.33
C PHE A 138 -18.71 -7.08 22.97
N VAL A 139 -18.68 -7.16 24.31
CA VAL A 139 -17.73 -8.00 25.06
C VAL A 139 -17.96 -9.48 24.78
N GLU A 140 -19.22 -9.92 24.69
CA GLU A 140 -19.56 -11.32 24.40
C GLU A 140 -19.08 -11.76 23.02
N ILE A 141 -19.37 -10.97 21.97
CA ILE A 141 -18.95 -11.26 20.60
C ILE A 141 -17.43 -11.22 20.49
N THR A 142 -16.79 -10.23 21.11
CA THR A 142 -15.31 -10.12 21.14
C THR A 142 -14.70 -11.34 21.82
N LYS A 143 -15.19 -11.75 22.99
CA LYS A 143 -14.70 -12.93 23.72
C LYS A 143 -14.88 -14.22 22.91
N LYS A 144 -15.99 -14.37 22.20
CA LYS A 144 -16.23 -15.51 21.30
C LYS A 144 -15.23 -15.52 20.15
N GLU A 145 -14.95 -14.37 19.56
CA GLU A 145 -13.99 -14.26 18.47
C GLU A 145 -12.55 -14.51 18.91
N SER A 146 -12.14 -13.98 20.07
CA SER A 146 -10.82 -14.25 20.64
C SER A 146 -10.60 -15.75 20.88
N ARG A 147 -11.58 -16.46 21.44
CA ARG A 147 -11.48 -17.92 21.63
C ARG A 147 -11.36 -18.67 20.30
N ARG A 148 -12.07 -18.23 19.26
CA ARG A 148 -11.96 -18.80 17.92
C ARG A 148 -10.53 -18.64 17.37
N PHE A 149 -9.91 -17.47 17.54
CA PHE A 149 -8.53 -17.25 17.09
C PHE A 149 -7.51 -18.08 17.85
N VAL A 150 -7.63 -18.19 19.18
CA VAL A 150 -6.72 -19.04 19.96
C VAL A 150 -6.78 -20.48 19.49
N ARG A 151 -7.98 -21.02 19.25
CA ARG A 151 -8.17 -22.37 18.68
C ARG A 151 -7.57 -22.49 17.29
N LEU A 152 -7.81 -21.51 16.41
CA LEU A 152 -7.25 -21.51 15.06
C LEU A 152 -5.72 -21.55 15.09
N ILE A 153 -5.08 -20.75 15.94
CA ILE A 153 -3.62 -20.73 16.07
C ILE A 153 -3.11 -22.07 16.62
N ASP A 154 -3.78 -22.62 17.64
CA ASP A 154 -3.43 -23.93 18.19
C ASP A 154 -3.59 -25.05 17.16
N ASP A 155 -4.66 -25.02 16.36
CA ASP A 155 -4.89 -25.99 15.29
C ASP A 155 -3.84 -25.90 14.18
N VAL A 156 -3.43 -24.68 13.81
CA VAL A 156 -2.35 -24.46 12.83
C VAL A 156 -1.01 -24.95 13.37
N LYS A 157 -0.67 -24.62 14.63
CA LYS A 157 0.57 -25.07 15.28
C LYS A 157 0.67 -26.58 15.40
N ASN A 158 -0.46 -27.25 15.65
CA ASN A 158 -0.52 -28.71 15.78
C ASN A 158 -0.84 -29.40 14.44
N HIS A 159 -0.73 -28.70 13.31
CA HIS A 159 -1.02 -29.24 11.96
C HIS A 159 -2.41 -29.88 11.81
N ARG A 160 -3.38 -29.50 12.64
CA ARG A 160 -4.79 -29.93 12.55
C ARG A 160 -5.55 -29.13 11.51
N ARG A 161 -5.00 -28.00 11.08
CA ARG A 161 -5.59 -27.11 10.07
C ARG A 161 -4.50 -26.33 9.34
N GLU A 162 -4.69 -26.15 8.03
CA GLU A 162 -3.86 -25.24 7.25
C GLU A 162 -4.09 -23.76 7.64
N PRO A 163 -3.06 -22.90 7.59
CA PRO A 163 -3.22 -21.47 7.77
C PRO A 163 -4.30 -20.91 6.82
N PRO A 164 -5.08 -19.90 7.25
CA PRO A 164 -6.00 -19.21 6.35
C PRO A 164 -5.26 -18.75 5.09
N PRO A 165 -5.86 -18.91 3.89
CA PRO A 165 -5.21 -18.47 2.66
C PRO A 165 -4.98 -16.96 2.73
N HIS A 166 -3.71 -16.58 2.78
CA HIS A 166 -3.32 -15.20 2.49
C HIS A 166 -3.48 -14.98 0.99
N ALA A 167 -3.85 -13.76 0.59
CA ALA A 167 -3.79 -13.41 -0.83
C ALA A 167 -2.36 -13.71 -1.31
N ALA A 168 -2.24 -14.38 -2.46
CA ALA A 168 -0.95 -14.73 -3.02
C ALA A 168 -0.04 -13.50 -3.00
N CYS A 169 1.21 -13.68 -2.57
CA CYS A 169 2.21 -12.64 -2.75
C CYS A 169 2.28 -12.39 -4.26
N VAL A 170 1.89 -11.18 -4.68
CA VAL A 170 2.11 -10.76 -6.06
C VAL A 170 3.53 -10.24 -6.07
N GLU A 171 4.44 -11.01 -6.65
CA GLU A 171 5.77 -10.49 -6.93
C GLU A 171 5.63 -9.29 -7.87
N PRO A 172 6.14 -8.11 -7.50
CA PRO A 172 6.15 -6.99 -8.41
C PRO A 172 7.08 -7.33 -9.59
N VAL A 173 6.51 -7.32 -10.79
CA VAL A 173 7.25 -7.57 -12.03
C VAL A 173 7.49 -6.22 -12.71
N ILE A 174 8.75 -5.93 -13.02
CA ILE A 174 9.11 -4.78 -13.86
C ILE A 174 8.49 -5.01 -15.25
N PRO A 175 7.76 -4.04 -15.83
CA PRO A 175 7.18 -4.22 -17.16
C PRO A 175 8.25 -4.58 -18.20
N SER A 176 7.99 -5.56 -19.06
CA SER A 176 8.99 -6.06 -20.02
C SER A 176 9.52 -4.99 -20.98
N ASP A 177 8.68 -4.02 -21.33
CA ASP A 177 9.05 -2.90 -22.19
C ASP A 177 9.81 -1.79 -21.45
N TYR A 178 9.97 -1.89 -20.12
CA TYR A 178 10.87 -1.01 -19.38
C TYR A 178 12.32 -1.28 -19.77
N ASP A 179 12.73 -2.54 -19.87
CA ASP A 179 14.12 -2.89 -20.19
C ASP A 179 14.52 -2.37 -21.58
N GLU A 180 13.59 -2.42 -22.54
CA GLU A 180 13.76 -1.95 -23.92
C GLU A 180 13.63 -0.42 -24.07
N PHE A 181 13.21 0.30 -23.02
CA PHE A 181 12.98 1.74 -23.06
C PHE A 181 14.27 2.54 -22.88
N GLU A 182 14.57 3.42 -23.84
CA GLU A 182 15.71 4.36 -23.84
C GLU A 182 15.28 5.80 -23.50
#